data_AF-A0A9N8D5E0-F1
#
_entry.id   AF-A0A9N8D5E0-F1
#
_cell.length_a   1.000
_cell.length_b   1.000
_cell.length_c   1.000
_cell.angle_alpha   90.00
_cell.angle_beta   90.00
_cell.angle_gamma   90.00
#
_symmetry.space_group_name_H-M   'P 1'
#
loop_
_entity.id
_entity.type
_entity.pdbx_description
1 polymer ?
#
loop_
_entity_poly.entity_id
_entity_poly.type
_entity_poly.pdbx_seq_one_letter_code
_entity_poly.pdbx_strand_id
1 'polypeptide(L)'
;MTKKNILLVIIGSVFSYSAYTQAACIQNPNLNNINVNVPTQTHTIQYDDNSTRNLGVYTIRFARDNITTFSGNDGQCGQARLHASYINGWVPNLNKIAATNIPGISVEIRAMGAGSLNYYSSYPIGDRMPWSIEAPKWVFIVKKTGNVTQSNTLKAGAVARLVQENHYQQCWIC
;
A
#
# COMPACT_ATOMS: atom_id res chain seq x y z
N MET A 1 -17.74 -3.75 -51.77
CA MET A 1 -17.76 -4.51 -50.51
C MET A 1 -19.22 -4.88 -50.22
N THR A 2 -19.58 -6.16 -50.26
CA THR A 2 -20.98 -6.59 -50.07
C THR A 2 -21.38 -6.50 -48.60
N LYS A 3 -22.68 -6.28 -48.28
CA LYS A 3 -23.19 -6.17 -46.89
C LYS A 3 -22.70 -7.31 -45.97
N LYS A 4 -22.49 -8.51 -46.54
CA LYS A 4 -21.96 -9.70 -45.86
C LYS A 4 -20.52 -9.52 -45.35
N ASN A 5 -19.66 -8.81 -46.09
CA ASN A 5 -18.27 -8.57 -45.73
C ASN A 5 -18.14 -7.52 -44.61
N ILE A 6 -19.07 -6.56 -44.54
CA ILE A 6 -19.12 -5.56 -43.46
C ILE A 6 -19.55 -6.22 -42.14
N LEU A 7 -20.54 -7.12 -42.19
CA LEU A 7 -21.02 -7.85 -41.02
C LEU A 7 -19.91 -8.72 -40.39
N LEU A 8 -19.12 -9.41 -41.22
CA LEU A 8 -18.00 -10.24 -40.76
C LEU A 8 -16.90 -9.44 -40.07
N VAL A 9 -16.58 -8.24 -40.55
CA VAL A 9 -15.59 -7.35 -39.93
C VAL A 9 -16.09 -6.83 -38.58
N ILE A 10 -17.36 -6.42 -38.49
CA ILE A 10 -17.95 -5.93 -37.24
C ILE A 10 -17.95 -7.05 -36.19
N ILE A 11 -18.40 -8.24 -36.55
CA ILE A 11 -18.43 -9.41 -35.66
C ILE A 11 -17.00 -9.75 -35.19
N GLY A 12 -16.03 -9.79 -36.10
CA GLY A 12 -14.62 -10.04 -35.76
C GLY A 12 -14.08 -9.00 -34.77
N SER A 13 -14.32 -7.71 -35.01
CA SER A 13 -13.86 -6.64 -34.12
C SER A 13 -14.51 -6.67 -32.73
N VAL A 14 -15.78 -7.06 -32.62
CA VAL A 14 -16.47 -7.21 -31.33
C VAL A 14 -15.91 -8.40 -30.54
N PHE A 15 -15.67 -9.54 -31.20
CA PHE A 15 -15.08 -10.70 -30.55
C PHE A 15 -13.62 -10.43 -30.11
N SER A 16 -12.81 -9.79 -30.95
CA SER A 16 -11.45 -9.40 -30.58
C SER A 16 -11.42 -8.40 -29.42
N TYR A 17 -12.35 -7.45 -29.38
CA TYR A 17 -12.47 -6.50 -28.27
C TYR A 17 -12.90 -7.18 -26.97
N SER A 18 -13.87 -8.11 -27.03
CA SER A 18 -14.31 -8.87 -25.85
C SER A 18 -13.20 -9.74 -25.25
N ALA A 19 -12.37 -10.37 -26.08
CA ALA A 19 -11.22 -11.16 -25.62
C ALA A 19 -10.16 -10.26 -24.95
N TYR A 20 -9.98 -9.04 -25.45
CA TYR A 20 -9.06 -8.06 -24.86
C TYR A 20 -9.53 -7.56 -23.49
N THR A 21 -10.85 -7.36 -23.31
CA THR A 21 -11.41 -6.92 -22.03
C THR A 21 -11.42 -8.02 -20.96
N GLN A 22 -11.43 -9.30 -21.36
CA GLN A 22 -11.36 -10.45 -20.45
C GLN A 22 -9.92 -10.79 -20.02
N ALA A 23 -8.90 -10.36 -20.78
CA ALA A 23 -7.48 -10.50 -20.43
C ALA A 23 -6.99 -9.45 -19.41
N ALA A 24 -7.83 -8.49 -19.04
CA ALA A 24 -7.54 -7.57 -17.94
C ALA A 24 -7.83 -8.28 -16.61
N CYS A 25 -6.84 -9.01 -16.09
CA CYS A 25 -6.83 -9.42 -14.70
C CYS A 25 -7.19 -8.22 -13.81
N ILE A 26 -8.32 -8.27 -13.10
CA ILE A 26 -8.67 -7.24 -12.11
C ILE A 26 -7.74 -7.44 -10.92
N GLN A 27 -6.56 -6.82 -10.99
CA GLN A 27 -5.58 -6.86 -9.92
C GLN A 27 -6.04 -5.90 -8.82
N ASN A 28 -6.36 -6.47 -7.66
CA ASN A 28 -6.61 -5.73 -6.42
C ASN A 28 -7.82 -4.76 -6.41
N PRO A 29 -9.03 -5.22 -6.74
CA PRO A 29 -10.23 -4.37 -6.68
C PRO A 29 -10.52 -3.91 -5.25
N ASN A 30 -10.21 -4.74 -4.25
CA ASN A 30 -10.62 -4.49 -2.88
C ASN A 30 -9.68 -3.56 -2.10
N LEU A 31 -8.39 -3.44 -2.45
CA LEU A 31 -7.54 -2.38 -1.87
C LEU A 31 -7.44 -1.14 -2.75
N ASN A 32 -8.10 -1.13 -3.91
CA ASN A 32 -8.00 -0.01 -4.83
C ASN A 32 -8.57 1.27 -4.20
N ASN A 33 -7.80 2.35 -4.23
CA ASN A 33 -8.18 3.68 -3.74
C ASN A 33 -8.62 3.75 -2.26
N ILE A 34 -8.23 2.79 -1.42
CA ILE A 34 -8.44 2.91 0.02
C ILE A 34 -7.47 3.95 0.60
N ASN A 35 -8.04 5.07 1.05
CA ASN A 35 -7.30 6.11 1.74
C ASN A 35 -7.77 6.24 3.19
N VAL A 36 -6.82 6.30 4.11
CA VAL A 36 -7.07 6.54 5.54
C VAL A 36 -6.15 7.62 6.07
N ASN A 37 -6.65 8.36 7.06
CA ASN A 37 -5.94 9.50 7.61
C ASN A 37 -5.29 9.15 8.95
N VAL A 38 -4.09 9.69 9.19
CA VAL A 38 -3.49 9.71 10.52
C VAL A 38 -4.25 10.75 11.35
N PRO A 39 -4.70 10.41 12.58
CA PRO A 39 -5.45 11.35 13.41
C PRO A 39 -4.57 12.56 13.78
N THR A 40 -5.17 13.75 13.74
CA THR A 40 -4.51 15.00 14.18
C THR A 40 -4.28 14.96 15.68
N GLN A 41 -3.04 15.19 16.11
CA GLN A 41 -2.63 15.16 17.52
C GLN A 41 -1.52 16.18 17.77
N THR A 42 -1.53 16.78 18.96
CA THR A 42 -0.49 17.69 19.44
C THR A 42 0.25 17.03 20.59
N HIS A 43 1.59 17.03 20.52
CA HIS A 43 2.46 16.52 21.58
C HIS A 43 3.26 17.66 22.19
N THR A 44 3.20 17.79 23.51
CA THR A 44 4.03 18.73 24.27
C THR A 44 5.22 17.98 24.85
N ILE A 45 6.43 18.50 24.60
CA ILE A 45 7.70 17.95 25.07
C ILE A 45 8.35 19.00 25.95
N GLN A 46 8.91 18.60 27.09
CA GLN A 46 9.66 19.51 27.95
C GLN A 46 10.98 19.91 27.28
N TYR A 47 11.41 21.16 27.47
CA TYR A 47 12.58 21.71 26.79
C TYR A 47 13.88 20.95 27.12
N ASP A 48 14.01 20.48 28.37
CA ASP A 48 15.15 19.75 28.91
C ASP A 48 15.06 18.23 28.77
N ASP A 49 14.00 17.73 28.10
CA ASP A 49 13.79 16.31 27.90
C ASP A 49 14.84 15.75 26.93
N ASN A 50 15.81 15.02 27.47
CA ASN A 50 16.87 14.32 26.72
C ASN A 50 16.52 12.85 26.42
N SER A 51 15.32 12.39 26.78
CA SER A 51 14.95 10.97 26.62
C SER A 51 14.66 10.60 25.17
N THR A 52 14.78 9.32 24.87
CA THR A 52 14.31 8.71 23.60
C THR A 52 13.10 7.86 23.90
N ARG A 53 11.94 8.19 23.31
CA ARG A 53 10.68 7.48 23.56
C ARG A 53 9.69 7.61 22.41
N ASN A 54 8.69 6.74 22.40
CA ASN A 54 7.52 6.92 21.57
C ASN A 54 6.66 8.05 22.17
N LEU A 55 6.35 9.07 21.38
CA LEU A 55 5.42 10.14 21.75
C LEU A 55 3.97 9.70 21.54
N GLY A 56 3.73 8.87 20.52
CA GLY A 56 2.40 8.34 20.24
C GLY A 56 2.44 7.11 19.34
N VAL A 57 1.44 6.24 19.51
CA VAL A 57 1.21 5.07 18.66
C VAL A 57 -0.23 5.12 18.18
N TYR A 58 -0.41 5.22 16.87
CA TYR A 58 -1.72 5.36 16.24
C TYR A 58 -2.00 4.14 15.38
N THR A 59 -3.08 3.44 15.72
CA THR A 59 -3.55 2.29 14.93
C THR A 59 -4.72 2.74 14.07
N ILE A 60 -4.56 2.61 12.75
CA ILE A 60 -5.52 3.13 11.76
C ILE A 60 -5.98 1.95 10.90
N ARG A 61 -7.21 1.48 11.13
CA ARG A 61 -7.81 0.42 10.31
C ARG A 61 -8.19 0.98 8.94
N PHE A 62 -7.83 0.25 7.89
CA PHE A 62 -8.22 0.58 6.51
C PHE A 62 -9.28 -0.36 5.94
N ALA A 63 -9.59 -1.44 6.65
CA ALA A 63 -10.81 -2.22 6.46
C ALA A 63 -11.33 -2.72 7.83
N ARG A 64 -12.63 -3.04 7.90
CA ARG A 64 -13.28 -3.51 9.14
C ARG A 64 -12.88 -4.96 9.46
N ASP A 65 -12.92 -5.80 8.43
CA ASP A 65 -12.62 -7.23 8.49
C ASP A 65 -11.39 -7.54 7.65
N ASN A 66 -10.94 -8.80 7.67
CA ASN A 66 -9.86 -9.26 6.80
C ASN A 66 -10.20 -8.97 5.33
N ILE A 67 -9.22 -8.52 4.56
CA ILE A 67 -9.42 -8.11 3.18
C ILE A 67 -8.51 -8.89 2.25
N THR A 68 -9.09 -9.36 1.15
CA THR A 68 -8.38 -10.05 0.08
C THR A 68 -8.07 -9.10 -1.06
N THR A 69 -6.93 -9.23 -1.73
CA THR A 69 -6.53 -8.39 -2.88
C THR A 69 -7.08 -8.87 -4.22
N PHE A 70 -8.17 -9.63 -4.21
CA PHE A 70 -8.74 -10.26 -5.40
C PHE A 70 -10.26 -10.33 -5.29
N SER A 71 -10.93 -10.32 -6.44
CA SER A 71 -12.34 -10.63 -6.55
C SER A 71 -12.57 -12.12 -6.84
N GLY A 72 -13.56 -12.73 -6.20
CA GLY A 72 -13.93 -14.13 -6.43
C GLY A 72 -13.12 -15.14 -5.60
N ASN A 73 -12.93 -16.35 -6.13
CA ASN A 73 -12.42 -17.49 -5.35
C ASN A 73 -10.90 -17.66 -5.40
N ASP A 74 -10.24 -17.25 -6.49
CA ASP A 74 -8.79 -17.34 -6.63
C ASP A 74 -8.34 -16.20 -7.56
N GLY A 75 -7.65 -15.20 -7.02
CA GLY A 75 -6.92 -14.19 -7.80
C GLY A 75 -5.78 -14.81 -8.62
N GLN A 76 -6.14 -15.48 -9.71
CA GLN A 76 -5.30 -16.24 -10.65
C GLN A 76 -4.37 -15.35 -11.50
N CYS A 77 -3.89 -14.23 -10.96
CA CYS A 77 -3.13 -13.26 -11.74
C CYS A 77 -1.61 -13.53 -11.74
N GLY A 78 -1.14 -14.74 -11.41
CA GLY A 78 0.28 -15.03 -11.26
C GLY A 78 0.87 -14.54 -9.94
N GLN A 79 2.20 -14.63 -9.79
CA GLN A 79 2.90 -14.32 -8.55
C GLN A 79 2.86 -12.83 -8.21
N ALA A 80 2.13 -12.48 -7.15
CA ALA A 80 2.03 -11.11 -6.64
C ALA A 80 2.68 -10.96 -5.27
N ARG A 81 3.27 -9.80 -4.99
CA ARG A 81 3.84 -9.43 -3.68
C ARG A 81 3.31 -8.08 -3.22
N LEU A 82 3.23 -7.88 -1.92
CA LEU A 82 2.92 -6.59 -1.33
C LEU A 82 4.21 -5.78 -1.15
N HIS A 83 4.12 -4.50 -1.49
CA HIS A 83 5.16 -3.54 -1.23
C HIS A 83 4.59 -2.35 -0.47
N ALA A 84 5.18 -2.07 0.69
CA ALA A 84 4.81 -0.92 1.50
C ALA A 84 5.98 0.07 1.53
N SER A 85 5.75 1.34 1.20
CA SER A 85 6.79 2.38 1.17
C SER A 85 6.37 3.73 1.79
N TYR A 86 7.36 4.50 2.24
CA TYR A 86 7.19 5.92 2.57
C TYR A 86 7.07 6.74 1.28
N ILE A 87 6.13 7.69 1.24
CA ILE A 87 5.90 8.52 0.03
C ILE A 87 5.97 10.03 0.27
N ASN A 88 6.20 10.49 1.51
CA ASN A 88 6.30 11.92 1.83
C ASN A 88 7.73 12.52 1.64
N GLY A 89 8.64 11.75 1.04
CA GLY A 89 10.06 12.10 0.92
C GLY A 89 10.89 11.81 2.17
N TRP A 90 10.31 11.19 3.20
CA TRP A 90 11.05 10.71 4.36
C TRP A 90 11.88 9.48 3.99
N VAL A 91 13.18 9.54 4.29
CA VAL A 91 14.12 8.45 4.00
C VAL A 91 14.37 7.67 5.29
N PRO A 92 13.97 6.39 5.37
CA PRO A 92 14.21 5.60 6.55
C PRO A 92 15.68 5.15 6.66
N ASN A 93 16.15 5.05 7.90
CA ASN A 93 17.44 4.45 8.23
C ASN A 93 17.37 2.91 8.18
N LEU A 94 18.48 2.25 8.56
CA LEU A 94 18.58 0.78 8.62
C LEU A 94 17.51 0.12 9.50
N ASN A 95 17.02 0.83 10.52
CA ASN A 95 15.97 0.37 11.42
C ASN A 95 14.55 0.68 10.90
N LYS A 96 14.42 1.11 9.63
CA LYS A 96 13.15 1.48 8.98
C LYS A 96 12.44 2.69 9.62
N ILE A 97 13.18 3.49 10.39
CA ILE A 97 12.72 4.71 11.04
C ILE A 97 13.14 5.90 10.19
N ALA A 98 12.22 6.79 9.86
CA ALA A 98 12.49 7.94 9.01
C ALA A 98 12.48 9.25 9.81
N ALA A 99 13.51 10.07 9.61
CA ALA A 99 13.57 11.41 10.19
C ALA A 99 12.51 12.31 9.55
N THR A 100 11.87 13.15 10.36
CA THR A 100 10.87 14.11 9.88
C THR A 100 11.49 15.48 9.59
N ASN A 101 10.66 16.46 9.23
CA ASN A 101 11.07 17.86 9.12
C ASN A 101 11.33 18.53 10.48
N ILE A 102 11.08 17.85 11.61
CA ILE A 102 11.31 18.36 12.96
C ILE A 102 12.54 17.65 13.53
N PRO A 103 13.65 18.38 13.79
CA PRO A 103 14.85 17.79 14.39
C PRO A 103 14.53 17.06 15.70
N GLY A 104 15.11 15.87 15.87
CA GLY A 104 14.85 15.03 17.05
C GLY A 104 13.53 14.27 17.02
N ILE A 105 12.67 14.46 16.00
CA ILE A 105 11.45 13.68 15.78
C ILE A 105 11.59 12.80 14.54
N SER A 106 11.31 11.51 14.75
CA SER A 106 11.26 10.50 13.70
C SER A 106 9.91 9.79 13.69
N VAL A 107 9.60 9.13 12.59
CA VAL A 107 8.42 8.28 12.46
C VAL A 107 8.80 6.87 12.09
N GLU A 108 8.03 5.92 12.59
CA GLU A 108 8.02 4.55 12.12
C GLU A 108 6.61 4.20 11.73
N ILE A 109 6.42 3.73 10.50
CA ILE A 109 5.11 3.31 10.01
C ILE A 109 5.19 1.83 9.66
N ARG A 110 4.18 1.08 10.07
CA ARG A 110 4.05 -0.35 9.80
C ARG A 110 2.72 -0.63 9.11
N ALA A 111 2.74 -1.48 8.10
CA ALA A 111 1.55 -2.08 7.53
C ALA A 111 1.40 -3.48 8.14
N MET A 112 0.32 -3.74 8.88
CA MET A 112 0.09 -5.09 9.40
C MET A 112 -0.11 -6.08 8.24
N GLY A 113 0.56 -7.22 8.31
CA GLY A 113 0.73 -8.17 7.20
C GLY A 113 2.01 -7.97 6.37
N ALA A 114 2.67 -6.81 6.46
CA ALA A 114 3.93 -6.52 5.75
C ALA A 114 5.06 -5.96 6.66
N GLY A 115 4.79 -5.63 7.92
CA GLY A 115 5.81 -5.12 8.85
C GLY A 115 6.15 -3.64 8.62
N SER A 116 7.34 -3.21 9.04
CA SER A 116 7.79 -1.82 8.86
C SER A 116 7.95 -1.47 7.37
N LEU A 117 7.65 -0.22 7.03
CA LEU A 117 7.73 0.29 5.66
C LEU A 117 9.12 0.09 5.02
N ASN A 118 9.12 0.14 3.68
CA ASN A 118 10.22 -0.22 2.78
C ASN A 118 10.59 -1.71 2.92
N TYR A 119 9.55 -2.54 2.81
CA TYR A 119 9.61 -4.00 2.79
C TYR A 119 8.88 -4.53 1.56
N TYR A 120 9.38 -5.66 1.06
CA TYR A 120 8.70 -6.50 0.10
C TYR A 120 8.31 -7.78 0.81
N SER A 121 7.03 -8.13 0.74
CA SER A 121 6.61 -9.43 1.19
C SER A 121 7.23 -10.52 0.32
N SER A 122 7.45 -11.69 0.92
CA SER A 122 7.82 -12.90 0.19
C SER A 122 6.79 -13.16 -0.90
N TYR A 123 7.21 -13.72 -2.02
CA TYR A 123 6.23 -14.28 -2.95
C TYR A 123 5.48 -15.41 -2.25
N PRO A 124 4.16 -15.52 -2.46
CA PRO A 124 3.43 -16.66 -1.99
C PRO A 124 3.98 -17.98 -2.60
N ILE A 125 3.92 -19.07 -1.81
CA ILE A 125 4.45 -20.38 -2.22
C ILE A 125 3.36 -21.16 -2.97
N GLY A 126 3.39 -21.15 -4.31
CA GLY A 126 2.50 -21.94 -5.17
C GLY A 126 1.78 -21.14 -6.27
N ASP A 127 1.12 -21.83 -7.21
CA ASP A 127 0.49 -21.25 -8.41
C ASP A 127 -0.83 -20.47 -8.17
N ARG A 128 -1.24 -20.31 -6.92
CA ARG A 128 -2.44 -19.55 -6.54
C ARG A 128 -2.25 -18.92 -5.18
N MET A 129 -2.04 -17.62 -5.09
CA MET A 129 -2.23 -16.90 -3.83
C MET A 129 -2.43 -15.41 -4.07
N PRO A 130 -3.64 -14.91 -3.80
CA PRO A 130 -3.86 -13.49 -3.79
C PRO A 130 -3.99 -13.06 -2.32
N TRP A 131 -3.31 -11.98 -1.96
CA TRP A 131 -3.01 -11.63 -0.58
C TRP A 131 -4.28 -11.50 0.26
N SER A 132 -4.35 -12.22 1.39
CA SER A 132 -5.30 -11.95 2.46
C SER A 132 -4.58 -11.18 3.55
N ILE A 133 -5.03 -9.96 3.82
CA ILE A 133 -4.47 -9.12 4.88
C ILE A 133 -5.35 -9.29 6.11
N GLU A 134 -4.82 -10.00 7.10
CA GLU A 134 -5.45 -10.13 8.40
C GLU A 134 -5.31 -8.85 9.20
N ALA A 135 -6.39 -8.44 9.88
CA ALA A 135 -6.45 -7.21 10.67
C ALA A 135 -5.88 -5.97 9.93
N PRO A 136 -6.47 -5.57 8.80
CA PRO A 136 -5.94 -4.55 7.90
C PRO A 136 -5.84 -3.17 8.56
N LYS A 137 -4.64 -2.87 9.08
CA LYS A 137 -4.36 -1.64 9.80
C LYS A 137 -2.94 -1.15 9.56
N TRP A 138 -2.79 0.17 9.59
CA TRP A 138 -1.53 0.87 9.72
C TRP A 138 -1.23 1.10 11.19
N VAL A 139 0.06 1.04 11.55
CA VAL A 139 0.56 1.48 12.86
C VAL A 139 1.53 2.62 12.61
N PHE A 140 1.16 3.82 13.01
CA PHE A 140 1.96 5.04 12.87
C PHE A 140 2.53 5.41 14.23
N ILE A 141 3.85 5.39 14.36
CA ILE A 141 4.56 5.64 15.62
C ILE A 141 5.35 6.93 15.48
N VAL A 142 5.06 7.91 16.34
CA VAL A 142 5.86 9.13 16.46
C VAL A 142 6.91 8.89 17.54
N LYS A 143 8.18 9.13 17.21
CA LYS A 143 9.32 8.88 18.08
C LYS A 143 10.09 10.16 18.34
N LYS A 144 10.40 10.43 19.61
CA LYS A 144 11.47 11.34 19.99
C LYS A 144 12.76 10.55 19.94
N THR A 145 13.64 10.89 19.01
CA THR A 145 14.94 10.24 18.76
C THR A 145 16.13 11.14 19.06
N GLY A 146 15.88 12.38 19.49
CA GLY A 146 16.92 13.33 19.87
C GLY A 146 16.34 14.54 20.60
N ASN A 147 17.13 15.60 20.69
CA ASN A 147 16.69 16.86 21.28
C ASN A 147 15.77 17.59 20.30
N VAL A 148 14.68 18.15 20.83
CA VAL A 148 13.67 18.88 20.06
C VAL A 148 13.71 20.32 20.53
N THR A 149 14.33 21.20 19.75
CA THR A 149 14.54 22.61 20.11
C THR A 149 13.53 23.55 19.47
N GLN A 150 12.68 23.05 18.57
CA GLN A 150 11.73 23.83 17.79
C GLN A 150 10.39 23.11 17.69
N SER A 151 9.30 23.85 17.92
CA SER A 151 7.95 23.37 17.65
C SER A 151 7.60 23.56 16.17
N ASN A 152 7.00 22.54 15.58
CA ASN A 152 6.49 22.61 14.21
C ASN A 152 5.44 21.53 13.98
N THR A 153 4.84 21.53 12.79
CA THR A 153 3.92 20.49 12.32
C THR A 153 4.64 19.52 11.39
N LEU A 154 4.18 18.26 11.37
CA LEU A 154 4.65 17.30 10.38
C LEU A 154 4.18 17.74 8.99
N LYS A 155 5.05 17.58 7.99
CA LYS A 155 4.73 17.88 6.59
C LYS A 155 3.43 17.20 6.16
N ALA A 156 2.47 17.98 5.69
CA ALA A 156 1.19 17.49 5.19
C ALA A 156 1.34 16.67 3.90
N GLY A 157 0.40 15.76 3.68
CA GLY A 157 0.34 14.92 2.49
C GLY A 157 0.29 13.43 2.83
N ALA A 158 0.30 12.60 1.79
CA ALA A 158 0.31 11.17 1.95
C ALA A 158 1.67 10.71 2.48
N VAL A 159 1.66 9.87 3.53
CA VAL A 159 2.87 9.47 4.27
C VAL A 159 3.38 8.09 3.92
N ALA A 160 2.47 7.19 3.57
CA ALA A 160 2.74 5.79 3.30
C ALA A 160 1.84 5.27 2.18
N ARG A 161 2.30 4.23 1.49
CA ARG A 161 1.51 3.53 0.48
C ARG A 161 1.75 2.03 0.58
N LEU A 162 0.68 1.25 0.43
CA LEU A 162 0.73 -0.19 0.24
C LEU A 162 0.23 -0.50 -1.17
N VAL A 163 1.04 -1.21 -1.96
CA VAL A 163 0.69 -1.65 -3.30
C VAL A 163 0.87 -3.15 -3.42
N GLN A 164 0.10 -3.75 -4.32
CA GLN A 164 0.39 -5.10 -4.80
C GLN A 164 1.13 -4.98 -6.13
N GLU A 165 2.33 -5.53 -6.19
CA GLU A 165 3.11 -5.66 -7.41
C GLU A 165 2.96 -7.08 -7.98
N ASN A 166 2.94 -7.16 -9.30
CA ASN A 166 2.99 -8.41 -10.03
C ASN A 166 4.17 -8.36 -11.01
N HIS A 167 5.01 -9.39 -10.99
CA HIS A 167 6.18 -9.45 -11.86
C HIS A 167 5.84 -9.94 -13.28
N TYR A 168 4.73 -10.66 -13.46
CA TYR A 168 4.32 -11.21 -14.75
C TYR A 168 3.30 -10.31 -15.44
N GLN A 169 3.70 -9.69 -16.56
CA GLN A 169 2.82 -8.99 -17.50
C GLN A 169 1.90 -9.92 -18.31
N GLN A 170 1.98 -11.23 -18.09
CA GLN A 170 1.22 -12.22 -18.82
C GLN A 170 -0.07 -12.58 -18.09
N CYS A 171 -1.06 -11.70 -18.14
CA CYS A 171 -2.47 -12.10 -17.99
C CYS A 171 -2.94 -12.75 -19.30
N TRP A 172 -2.34 -13.88 -19.64
CA TRP A 172 -2.83 -14.72 -20.73
C TRP A 172 -3.77 -15.73 -20.09
N ILE A 173 -5.06 -15.41 -20.17
CA ILE A 173 -6.21 -16.29 -19.90
C ILE A 173 -6.55 -16.39 -18.40
N CYS A 174 -7.56 -15.63 -17.99
CA CYS A 174 -8.50 -16.02 -16.94
C CYS A 174 -9.72 -16.68 -17.60
#